data_AF-A0A1F2TN71-F1
#
_entry.id   AF-A0A1F2TN71-F1
#
_cell.length_a   1.000
_cell.length_b   1.000
_cell.length_c   1.000
_cell.angle_alpha   90.00
_cell.angle_beta   90.00
_cell.angle_gamma   90.00
#
_symmetry.space_group_name_H-M   'P 1'
#
loop_
_entity.id
_entity.type
_entity.pdbx_description
1 polymer ?
#
loop_
_entity_poly.entity_id
_entity_poly.type
_entity_poly.pdbx_seq_one_letter_code
_entity_poly.pdbx_strand_id
1 'polypeptide(L)'
;MAVLLSASRAPATEDVTRVFARANGILLQKTGERMTQTDVVNVGPGSALEQGMGYVSAHASAPPDGIIALSDDETATSYGGYSQTFSLPPPSQNRVPSPVLGAGKVYLAVVDFFHKYARCGYDDAGNRVSDTSFGGECRNRSGLACVDNGRYWMCPDALHDLYADPDYFTGCSIVHEFMHPFGTEGNYDHYGTAQCTARTGMSQADVLNLTRSQQSCGMCPDLYQKFRHR
;
A
#
# COMPACT_ATOMS: atom_id res chain seq x y z
N MET A 1 -11.53 7.82 -8.94
CA MET A 1 -10.40 8.57 -9.54
C MET A 1 -9.34 8.76 -8.49
N ALA A 2 -8.09 8.45 -8.83
CA ALA A 2 -6.94 8.55 -7.95
C ALA A 2 -5.87 9.47 -8.57
N VAL A 3 -5.20 10.24 -7.72
CA VAL A 3 -4.08 11.13 -8.11
C VAL A 3 -2.81 10.59 -7.48
N LEU A 4 -1.70 10.63 -8.21
CA LEU A 4 -0.39 10.26 -7.67
C LEU A 4 0.42 11.53 -7.40
N LEU A 5 0.88 11.69 -6.17
CA LEU A 5 1.77 12.76 -5.72
C LEU A 5 3.13 12.16 -5.38
N SER A 6 4.22 12.87 -5.71
CA SER A 6 5.56 12.50 -5.25
C SER A 6 6.33 13.73 -4.80
N ALA A 7 6.91 13.64 -3.59
CA ALA A 7 7.59 14.76 -2.92
C ALA A 7 9.11 14.62 -2.90
N SER A 8 9.59 13.38 -2.78
CA SER A 8 10.98 13.02 -2.55
C SER A 8 11.30 11.70 -3.24
N ARG A 9 12.54 11.58 -3.75
CA ARG A 9 13.03 10.41 -4.51
C ARG A 9 12.02 9.90 -5.57
N ALA A 10 11.35 10.79 -6.29
CA ALA A 10 10.32 10.43 -7.27
C ALA A 10 10.79 9.32 -8.23
N PRO A 11 10.14 8.14 -8.25
CA PRO A 11 10.47 7.09 -9.20
C PRO A 11 10.17 7.56 -10.63
N ALA A 12 10.76 6.90 -11.63
CA ALA A 12 10.48 7.24 -13.02
C ALA A 12 8.97 7.10 -13.30
N THR A 13 8.38 8.04 -14.05
CA THR A 13 6.94 8.05 -14.33
C THR A 13 6.44 6.74 -14.96
N GLU A 14 7.32 6.05 -15.71
CA GLU A 14 7.04 4.71 -16.27
C GLU A 14 6.96 3.61 -15.21
N ASP A 15 7.80 3.63 -14.17
CA ASP A 15 7.72 2.71 -13.02
C ASP A 15 6.43 2.96 -12.25
N VAL A 16 6.14 4.23 -11.95
CA VAL A 16 4.91 4.66 -11.26
C VAL A 16 3.66 4.20 -12.01
N THR A 17 3.63 4.39 -13.33
CA THR A 17 2.50 3.97 -14.20
C THR A 17 2.36 2.45 -14.24
N ARG A 18 3.47 1.70 -14.30
CA ARG A 18 3.48 0.23 -14.32
C ARG A 18 2.97 -0.35 -12.99
N VAL A 19 3.44 0.17 -11.86
CA VAL A 19 2.99 -0.24 -10.52
C VAL A 19 1.54 0.15 -10.27
N PHE A 20 1.11 1.35 -10.71
CA PHE A 20 -0.31 1.73 -10.63
C PHE A 20 -1.21 0.78 -11.46
N ALA A 21 -0.78 0.39 -12.66
CA ALA A 21 -1.51 -0.59 -13.46
C ALA A 21 -1.60 -1.97 -12.77
N ARG A 22 -0.54 -2.39 -12.07
CA ARG A 22 -0.50 -3.61 -11.24
C ARG A 22 -1.50 -3.52 -10.08
N ALA A 23 -1.46 -2.43 -9.30
CA ALA A 23 -2.40 -2.15 -8.21
C ALA A 23 -3.86 -2.15 -8.69
N ASN A 24 -4.13 -1.50 -9.84
CA ASN A 24 -5.47 -1.43 -10.42
C ASN A 24 -5.98 -2.81 -10.89
N GLY A 25 -5.09 -3.64 -11.47
CA GLY A 25 -5.43 -5.02 -11.82
C GLY A 25 -5.76 -5.90 -10.61
N ILE A 26 -5.01 -5.74 -9.51
CA ILE A 26 -5.27 -6.41 -8.23
C ILE A 26 -6.63 -5.98 -7.66
N LEU A 27 -6.92 -4.67 -7.63
CA LEU A 27 -8.19 -4.15 -7.12
C LEU A 27 -9.38 -4.65 -7.96
N LEU A 28 -9.27 -4.60 -9.28
CA LEU A 28 -10.28 -5.11 -10.23
C LEU A 28 -10.61 -6.58 -9.97
N GLN A 29 -9.59 -7.42 -9.78
CA GLN A 29 -9.79 -8.86 -9.54
C GLN A 29 -10.59 -9.13 -8.25
N LYS A 30 -10.55 -8.20 -7.28
CA LYS A 30 -11.13 -8.37 -5.94
C LYS A 30 -12.51 -7.72 -5.77
N THR A 31 -12.72 -6.59 -6.43
CA THR A 31 -13.87 -5.70 -6.22
C THR A 31 -14.79 -5.65 -7.44
N GLY A 32 -14.27 -5.93 -8.64
CA GLY A 32 -14.89 -5.60 -9.91
C GLY A 32 -14.66 -4.15 -10.36
N GLU A 33 -14.13 -3.29 -9.47
CA GLU A 33 -13.96 -1.85 -9.65
C GLU A 33 -12.53 -1.48 -10.03
N ARG A 34 -12.33 -0.27 -10.56
CA ARG A 34 -11.01 0.23 -10.97
C ARG A 34 -10.70 1.60 -10.39
N MET A 35 -9.44 1.80 -10.03
CA MET A 35 -8.88 3.14 -9.95
C MET A 35 -8.66 3.69 -11.37
N THR A 36 -8.89 4.99 -11.53
CA THR A 36 -8.50 5.74 -12.73
C THR A 36 -7.50 6.78 -12.29
N GLN A 37 -6.25 6.66 -12.76
CA GLN A 37 -5.22 7.68 -12.59
C GLN A 37 -5.65 8.93 -13.36
N THR A 38 -5.86 10.04 -12.66
CA THR A 38 -6.22 11.32 -13.28
C THR A 38 -5.06 12.28 -13.41
N ASP A 39 -4.03 12.14 -12.57
CA ASP A 39 -2.87 13.03 -12.54
C ASP A 39 -1.64 12.36 -11.91
N VAL A 40 -0.45 12.84 -12.26
CA VAL A 40 0.84 12.47 -11.66
C VAL A 40 1.63 13.75 -11.42
N VAL A 41 1.69 14.20 -10.17
CA VAL A 41 2.23 15.51 -9.80
C VAL A 41 3.46 15.36 -8.91
N ASN A 42 4.55 16.01 -9.33
CA ASN A 42 5.67 16.26 -8.43
C ASN A 42 5.34 17.48 -7.56
N VAL A 43 5.27 17.27 -6.25
CA VAL A 43 4.92 18.29 -5.25
C VAL A 43 6.17 18.78 -4.51
N GLY A 44 6.12 19.99 -3.97
CA GLY A 44 7.19 20.54 -3.14
C GLY A 44 7.31 19.82 -1.79
N PRO A 45 8.35 20.12 -0.99
CA PRO A 45 8.54 19.51 0.32
C PRO A 45 7.36 19.81 1.26
N GLY A 46 7.02 18.84 2.10
CA GLY A 46 5.89 18.87 3.03
C GLY A 46 5.47 17.45 3.40
N SER A 47 4.51 17.30 4.30
CA SER A 47 3.90 15.99 4.55
C SER A 47 2.93 15.58 3.44
N ALA A 48 2.76 14.27 3.25
CA ALA A 48 1.79 13.72 2.30
C ALA A 48 0.35 14.25 2.55
N LEU A 49 -0.01 14.51 3.81
CA LEU A 49 -1.31 15.07 4.18
C LEU A 49 -1.46 16.53 3.70
N GLU A 50 -0.48 17.38 3.96
CA GLU A 50 -0.49 18.79 3.53
C GLU A 50 -0.55 18.90 2.00
N GLN A 51 0.23 18.07 1.31
CA GLN A 51 0.24 17.99 -0.15
C GLN A 51 -1.10 17.50 -0.71
N GLY A 52 -1.67 16.45 -0.12
CA GLY A 52 -2.98 15.91 -0.51
C GLY A 52 -4.11 16.92 -0.28
N MET A 53 -4.13 17.60 0.87
CA MET A 53 -5.08 18.67 1.17
C MET A 53 -4.91 19.89 0.24
N GLY A 54 -3.66 20.27 -0.06
CA GLY A 54 -3.34 21.33 -1.02
C GLY A 54 -3.84 21.01 -2.42
N TYR A 55 -3.61 19.78 -2.91
CA TYR A 55 -4.10 19.33 -4.21
C TYR A 55 -5.64 19.36 -4.27
N VAL A 56 -6.32 18.85 -3.24
CA VAL A 56 -7.80 18.84 -3.17
C VAL A 56 -8.37 20.26 -3.11
N SER A 57 -7.71 21.17 -2.40
CA SER A 57 -8.11 22.59 -2.34
C SER A 57 -7.96 23.29 -3.70
N ALA A 58 -6.88 22.99 -4.44
CA ALA A 58 -6.66 23.51 -5.79
C ALA A 58 -7.69 22.96 -6.82
N HIS A 59 -8.26 21.78 -6.55
CA HIS A 59 -9.20 21.09 -7.44
C HIS A 59 -10.62 20.97 -6.84
N ALA A 60 -11.03 21.92 -5.99
CA ALA A 60 -12.28 21.83 -5.22
C ALA A 60 -13.57 21.66 -6.06
N SER A 61 -13.57 22.02 -7.34
CA SER A 61 -14.69 21.79 -8.26
C SER A 61 -14.83 20.33 -8.74
N ALA A 62 -13.74 19.56 -8.74
CA ALA A 62 -13.69 18.17 -9.18
C ALA A 62 -12.58 17.38 -8.43
N PRO A 63 -12.63 17.28 -7.09
CA PRO A 63 -11.56 16.65 -6.33
C PRO A 63 -11.50 15.14 -6.57
N PRO A 64 -10.33 14.50 -6.39
CA PRO A 64 -10.19 13.06 -6.49
C PRO A 64 -10.89 12.33 -5.32
N ASP A 65 -11.25 11.06 -5.54
CA ASP A 65 -11.79 10.20 -4.47
C ASP A 65 -10.64 9.68 -3.57
N GLY A 66 -9.44 9.58 -4.13
CA GLY A 66 -8.26 9.08 -3.43
C GLY A 66 -6.96 9.67 -3.97
N ILE A 67 -5.92 9.62 -3.16
CA ILE A 67 -4.57 10.10 -3.47
C ILE A 67 -3.57 9.02 -3.07
N ILE A 68 -2.57 8.81 -3.90
CA ILE A 68 -1.39 8.00 -3.63
C ILE A 68 -0.23 8.96 -3.45
N ALA A 69 0.38 9.02 -2.27
CA ALA A 69 1.59 9.79 -2.03
C ALA A 69 2.78 8.83 -1.99
N LEU A 70 3.76 9.05 -2.87
CA LEU A 70 5.04 8.35 -2.85
C LEU A 70 5.97 9.12 -1.92
N SER A 71 6.30 8.52 -0.78
CA SER A 71 6.99 9.15 0.35
C SER A 71 8.14 8.29 0.86
N ASP A 72 9.24 8.93 1.25
CA ASP A 72 10.35 8.33 1.99
C ASP A 72 10.40 8.81 3.45
N ASP A 73 9.25 9.24 4.01
CA ASP A 73 9.12 9.53 5.43
C ASP A 73 9.29 8.28 6.31
N GLU A 74 9.70 8.49 7.56
CA GLU A 74 10.06 7.44 8.52
C GLU A 74 8.97 6.36 8.68
N THR A 75 7.69 6.74 8.62
CA THR A 75 6.57 5.79 8.77
C THR A 75 6.42 4.94 7.52
N ALA A 76 6.42 5.57 6.34
CA ALA A 76 6.38 4.87 5.06
C ALA A 76 7.58 3.92 4.89
N THR A 77 8.80 4.36 5.22
CA THR A 77 10.00 3.51 5.10
C THR A 77 10.05 2.37 6.12
N SER A 78 9.44 2.55 7.30
CA SER A 78 9.42 1.52 8.36
C SER A 78 8.40 0.42 8.10
N TYR A 79 7.23 0.75 7.54
CA TYR A 79 6.10 -0.17 7.41
C TYR A 79 5.72 -0.50 5.95
N GLY A 80 6.33 0.16 4.97
CA GLY A 80 6.01 0.06 3.54
C GLY A 80 4.92 1.04 3.09
N GLY A 81 4.13 1.55 4.03
CA GLY A 81 3.09 2.55 3.80
C GLY A 81 2.32 2.92 5.06
N TYR A 82 1.36 3.81 4.90
CA TYR A 82 0.28 4.08 5.87
C TYR A 82 -0.89 4.80 5.19
N SER A 83 -2.09 4.67 5.76
CA SER A 83 -3.31 5.33 5.27
C SER A 83 -3.72 6.49 6.16
N GLN A 84 -4.21 7.57 5.54
CA GLN A 84 -4.92 8.66 6.21
C GLN A 84 -6.21 9.01 5.47
N THR A 85 -7.09 9.79 6.10
CA THR A 85 -8.26 10.38 5.44
C THR A 85 -8.47 11.81 5.88
N PHE A 86 -8.98 12.65 4.99
CA PHE A 86 -9.32 14.05 5.29
C PHE A 86 -10.62 14.44 4.59
N SER A 87 -11.21 15.57 5.00
CA SER A 87 -12.53 15.98 4.51
C SER A 87 -12.48 16.56 3.10
N LEU A 88 -13.46 16.18 2.28
CA LEU A 88 -13.75 16.85 1.00
C LEU A 88 -14.35 18.26 1.26
N PRO A 89 -14.08 19.25 0.38
CA PRO A 89 -14.80 20.52 0.42
C PRO A 89 -16.27 20.30 0.06
N PRO A 90 -17.25 20.81 0.84
CA PRO A 90 -18.65 20.73 0.45
C PRO A 90 -18.93 21.48 -0.87
N PRO A 91 -19.82 20.99 -1.75
CA PRO A 91 -20.69 19.82 -1.59
C PRO A 91 -20.11 18.51 -2.12
N SER A 92 -18.80 18.42 -2.40
CA SER A 92 -18.17 17.26 -3.05
C SER A 92 -18.33 15.98 -2.24
N GLN A 93 -18.53 14.87 -2.96
CA GLN A 93 -18.69 13.53 -2.40
C GLN A 93 -17.80 12.53 -3.12
N ASN A 94 -17.24 11.60 -2.35
CA ASN A 94 -16.47 10.47 -2.83
C ASN A 94 -17.41 9.45 -3.51
N ARG A 95 -17.07 9.05 -4.74
CA ARG A 95 -17.86 8.08 -5.53
C ARG A 95 -17.66 6.63 -5.12
N VAL A 96 -16.72 6.34 -4.21
CA VAL A 96 -16.54 5.04 -3.55
C VAL A 96 -16.61 5.28 -2.03
N PRO A 97 -17.78 5.67 -1.50
CA PRO A 97 -17.91 6.12 -0.11
C PRO A 97 -17.73 4.95 0.86
N SER A 98 -16.82 5.13 1.81
CA SER A 98 -16.60 4.17 2.90
C SER A 98 -17.90 3.99 3.69
N PRO A 99 -18.29 2.75 4.03
CA PRO A 99 -19.44 2.50 4.88
C PRO A 99 -19.23 3.00 6.33
N VAL A 100 -18.00 3.37 6.70
CA VAL A 100 -17.59 3.79 8.05
C VAL A 100 -17.42 5.31 8.12
N LEU A 101 -16.74 5.89 7.13
CA LEU A 101 -16.37 7.32 7.12
C LEU A 101 -17.32 8.19 6.29
N GLY A 102 -18.21 7.58 5.51
CA GLY A 102 -19.17 8.25 4.64
C GLY A 102 -18.53 8.87 3.39
N ALA A 103 -19.35 9.61 2.62
CA ALA A 103 -18.94 10.16 1.33
C ALA A 103 -18.13 11.46 1.41
N GLY A 104 -18.05 12.12 2.57
CA GLY A 104 -17.40 13.43 2.73
C GLY A 104 -15.87 13.38 2.88
N LYS A 105 -15.19 12.35 2.36
CA LYS A 105 -13.77 12.06 2.64
C LYS A 105 -12.96 11.76 1.38
N VAL A 106 -11.69 12.16 1.38
CA VAL A 106 -10.65 11.65 0.47
C VAL A 106 -9.83 10.61 1.22
N TYR A 107 -9.43 9.55 0.52
CA TYR A 107 -8.51 8.54 1.03
C TYR A 107 -7.08 8.86 0.59
N LEU A 108 -6.12 8.84 1.50
CA LEU A 108 -4.71 9.06 1.21
C LEU A 108 -3.93 7.80 1.56
N ALA A 109 -3.48 7.08 0.54
CA ALA A 109 -2.52 6.00 0.65
C ALA A 109 -1.11 6.58 0.53
N VAL A 110 -0.29 6.47 1.56
CA VAL A 110 1.13 6.85 1.52
C VAL A 110 1.97 5.59 1.42
N VAL A 111 2.90 5.52 0.47
CA VAL A 111 3.64 4.29 0.15
C VAL A 111 5.12 4.60 -0.10
N ASP A 112 6.01 3.84 0.53
CA ASP A 112 7.43 3.79 0.15
C ASP A 112 7.55 2.95 -1.13
N PHE A 113 7.76 3.62 -2.26
CA PHE A 113 7.83 2.97 -3.56
C PHE A 113 9.00 1.98 -3.69
N PHE A 114 10.07 2.19 -2.91
CA PHE A 114 11.30 1.37 -2.96
C PHE A 114 11.42 0.40 -1.78
N HIS A 115 10.32 0.17 -1.05
CA HIS A 115 10.29 -0.74 0.08
C HIS A 115 10.63 -2.16 -0.36
N LYS A 116 11.59 -2.79 0.34
CA LYS A 116 12.15 -4.09 -0.04
C LYS A 116 11.55 -5.21 0.81
N TYR A 117 10.61 -5.96 0.25
CA TYR A 117 10.06 -7.12 0.93
C TYR A 117 11.15 -8.13 1.30
N ALA A 118 11.21 -8.51 2.59
CA ALA A 118 12.22 -9.44 3.10
C ALA A 118 13.67 -9.05 2.73
N ARG A 119 14.01 -7.75 2.80
CA ARG A 119 15.37 -7.22 2.58
C ARG A 119 16.43 -8.02 3.37
N CYS A 120 17.60 -8.20 2.78
CA CYS A 120 18.70 -8.95 3.40
C CYS A 120 20.06 -8.26 3.22
N GLY A 121 20.71 -8.02 4.35
CA GLY A 121 21.95 -7.32 4.59
C GLY A 121 21.95 -5.87 4.13
N TYR A 122 20.93 -5.09 4.52
CA TYR A 122 20.86 -3.64 4.32
C TYR A 122 20.93 -2.87 5.64
N ASP A 123 21.52 -1.67 5.60
CA ASP A 123 21.40 -0.71 6.69
C ASP A 123 20.01 -0.03 6.70
N ASP A 124 19.76 0.79 7.73
CA ASP A 124 18.48 1.50 7.88
C ASP A 124 18.28 2.61 6.84
N ALA A 125 19.36 3.12 6.23
CA ALA A 125 19.29 4.02 5.09
C ALA A 125 18.99 3.29 3.76
N GLY A 126 18.90 1.96 3.77
CA GLY A 126 18.59 1.12 2.63
C GLY A 126 19.78 0.81 1.72
N ASN A 127 21.02 1.03 2.17
CA ASN A 127 22.24 0.67 1.44
C ASN A 127 22.59 -0.81 1.66
N ARG A 128 23.14 -1.48 0.66
CA ARG A 128 23.61 -2.88 0.75
C ARG A 128 24.98 -2.92 1.44
N VAL A 129 25.14 -3.69 2.54
CA VAL A 129 26.35 -3.58 3.39
C VAL A 129 27.03 -4.87 3.89
N SER A 130 26.42 -6.07 3.89
CA SER A 130 26.99 -7.21 4.67
C SER A 130 27.04 -8.60 4.02
N ASP A 131 26.59 -8.76 2.78
CA ASP A 131 26.40 -10.04 2.05
C ASP A 131 25.43 -11.07 2.67
N THR A 132 25.46 -11.30 3.98
CA THR A 132 24.51 -12.08 4.78
C THR A 132 23.50 -11.19 5.53
N SER A 133 22.49 -11.81 6.14
CA SER A 133 21.50 -11.14 7.00
C SER A 133 22.06 -10.73 8.36
N PHE A 134 21.57 -9.61 8.89
CA PHE A 134 21.82 -9.16 10.26
C PHE A 134 20.62 -8.33 10.78
N GLY A 135 20.73 -7.69 11.95
CA GLY A 135 19.79 -6.61 12.33
C GLY A 135 18.30 -6.97 12.45
N GLY A 136 17.94 -8.24 12.63
CA GLY A 136 16.55 -8.71 12.68
C GLY A 136 15.97 -9.19 11.33
N GLU A 137 16.73 -9.06 10.24
CA GLU A 137 16.35 -9.56 8.92
C GLU A 137 16.12 -11.08 8.92
N CYS A 138 15.42 -11.55 7.88
CA CYS A 138 15.16 -12.97 7.63
C CYS A 138 14.51 -13.72 8.82
N ARG A 139 13.63 -13.01 9.55
CA ARG A 139 12.96 -13.46 10.79
C ARG A 139 13.96 -13.66 11.93
N ASN A 140 14.77 -12.63 12.21
CA ASN A 140 15.83 -12.63 13.24
C ASN A 140 16.91 -13.72 13.07
N ARG A 141 17.13 -14.23 11.85
CA ARG A 141 18.19 -15.22 11.57
C ARG A 141 19.40 -14.51 10.98
N SER A 142 20.38 -14.20 11.83
CA SER A 142 21.66 -13.59 11.42
C SER A 142 22.57 -14.61 10.72
N GLY A 143 23.39 -14.14 9.78
CA GLY A 143 24.39 -14.96 9.06
C GLY A 143 23.82 -15.83 7.94
N LEU A 144 22.54 -15.70 7.61
CA LEU A 144 21.93 -16.38 6.46
C LEU A 144 22.40 -15.71 5.16
N ALA A 145 22.86 -16.47 4.18
CA ALA A 145 23.27 -15.92 2.89
C ALA A 145 22.06 -15.25 2.20
N CYS A 146 22.21 -13.97 1.83
CA CYS A 146 21.22 -13.29 1.03
C CYS A 146 21.24 -13.81 -0.41
N VAL A 147 20.10 -13.76 -1.10
CA VAL A 147 19.98 -14.13 -2.51
C VAL A 147 19.48 -12.93 -3.31
N ASP A 148 19.98 -12.76 -4.53
CA ASP A 148 19.47 -11.74 -5.45
C ASP A 148 18.22 -12.28 -6.19
N ASN A 149 17.14 -11.52 -6.19
CA ASN A 149 15.93 -11.80 -6.98
C ASN A 149 15.96 -11.17 -8.39
N GLY A 150 17.08 -10.55 -8.77
CA GLY A 150 17.27 -9.80 -10.02
C GLY A 150 16.87 -8.32 -9.91
N ARG A 151 16.49 -7.85 -8.71
CA ARG A 151 16.10 -6.45 -8.42
C ARG A 151 16.73 -5.97 -7.12
N TYR A 152 16.80 -6.82 -6.10
CA TYR A 152 17.49 -6.56 -4.82
C TYR A 152 17.80 -7.87 -4.06
N TRP A 153 18.76 -7.81 -3.16
CA TRP A 153 19.09 -8.90 -2.23
C TRP A 153 17.99 -9.12 -1.18
N MET A 154 17.51 -10.36 -1.04
CA MET A 154 16.45 -10.73 -0.11
C MET A 154 16.77 -12.04 0.63
N CYS A 155 15.93 -12.38 1.60
CA CYS A 155 16.03 -13.62 2.35
C CYS A 155 15.66 -14.84 1.47
N PRO A 156 16.43 -15.94 1.48
CA PRO A 156 16.23 -17.08 0.57
C PRO A 156 14.85 -17.72 0.71
N ASP A 157 14.33 -17.86 1.92
CA ASP A 157 13.01 -18.45 2.19
C ASP A 157 11.84 -17.67 1.58
N ALA A 158 12.05 -16.40 1.19
CA ALA A 158 11.04 -15.53 0.59
C ALA A 158 11.19 -15.40 -0.94
N LEU A 159 12.19 -16.04 -1.56
CA LEU A 159 12.48 -15.91 -3.01
C LEU A 159 11.32 -16.41 -3.92
N HIS A 160 10.44 -17.26 -3.38
CA HIS A 160 9.30 -17.84 -4.11
C HIS A 160 7.94 -17.26 -3.66
N ASP A 161 7.96 -16.25 -2.80
CA ASP A 161 6.75 -15.53 -2.39
C ASP A 161 6.24 -14.62 -3.51
N LEU A 162 4.94 -14.31 -3.53
CA LEU A 162 4.37 -13.37 -4.51
C LEU A 162 4.96 -11.96 -4.35
N TYR A 163 5.34 -11.60 -3.13
CA TYR A 163 5.96 -10.32 -2.79
C TYR A 163 7.46 -10.25 -3.16
N ALA A 164 8.06 -11.33 -3.70
CA ALA A 164 9.39 -11.27 -4.30
C ALA A 164 9.39 -10.46 -5.62
N ASP A 165 8.25 -10.37 -6.31
CA ASP A 165 8.01 -9.41 -7.39
C ASP A 165 7.80 -8.00 -6.78
N PRO A 166 8.73 -7.05 -6.99
CA PRO A 166 8.62 -5.73 -6.37
C PRO A 166 7.42 -4.93 -6.89
N ASP A 167 7.07 -5.07 -8.17
CA ASP A 167 5.95 -4.33 -8.74
C ASP A 167 4.61 -4.87 -8.20
N TYR A 168 4.51 -6.19 -7.96
CA TYR A 168 3.36 -6.78 -7.27
C TYR A 168 3.31 -6.36 -5.80
N PHE A 169 4.44 -6.35 -5.09
CA PHE A 169 4.50 -5.93 -3.69
C PHE A 169 4.08 -4.48 -3.52
N THR A 170 4.73 -3.51 -4.18
CA THR A 170 4.36 -2.08 -4.10
C THR A 170 2.93 -1.85 -4.61
N GLY A 171 2.50 -2.58 -5.64
CA GLY A 171 1.11 -2.56 -6.11
C GLY A 171 0.11 -3.07 -5.07
N CYS A 172 0.47 -4.09 -4.28
CA CYS A 172 -0.32 -4.55 -3.16
C CYS A 172 -0.29 -3.57 -1.98
N SER A 173 0.84 -2.90 -1.67
CA SER A 173 0.91 -1.87 -0.64
C SER A 173 -0.05 -0.70 -0.96
N ILE A 174 -0.09 -0.24 -2.21
CA ILE A 174 -1.10 0.75 -2.65
C ILE A 174 -2.52 0.27 -2.34
N VAL A 175 -2.86 -0.97 -2.73
CA VAL A 175 -4.19 -1.53 -2.48
C VAL A 175 -4.46 -1.70 -0.98
N HIS A 176 -3.47 -2.12 -0.19
CA HIS A 176 -3.53 -2.29 1.26
C HIS A 176 -3.98 -0.99 1.94
N GLU A 177 -3.22 0.08 1.72
CA GLU A 177 -3.50 1.38 2.31
C GLU A 177 -4.87 1.92 1.89
N PHE A 178 -5.24 1.77 0.62
CA PHE A 178 -6.57 2.17 0.14
C PHE A 178 -7.74 1.40 0.76
N MET A 179 -7.50 0.22 1.35
CA MET A 179 -8.55 -0.58 1.98
C MET A 179 -8.77 -0.24 3.46
N HIS A 180 -7.82 0.39 4.16
CA HIS A 180 -8.00 0.80 5.56
C HIS A 180 -9.26 1.67 5.81
N PRO A 181 -9.61 2.66 4.96
CA PRO A 181 -10.84 3.45 5.12
C PRO A 181 -12.14 2.62 5.12
N PHE A 182 -12.13 1.37 4.66
CA PHE A 182 -13.31 0.49 4.58
C PHE A 182 -13.42 -0.47 5.78
N GLY A 183 -12.43 -0.45 6.68
CA GLY A 183 -12.41 -1.19 7.95
C GLY A 183 -13.01 -0.42 9.13
N THR A 184 -13.36 -1.14 10.20
CA THR A 184 -13.88 -0.59 11.47
C THR A 184 -12.95 -0.82 12.67
N GLU A 185 -11.98 -1.73 12.52
CA GLU A 185 -11.12 -2.24 13.61
C GLU A 185 -9.65 -1.81 13.45
N GLY A 186 -9.34 -1.01 12.42
CA GLY A 186 -7.98 -0.50 12.16
C GLY A 186 -6.98 -1.64 11.94
N ASN A 187 -5.99 -1.76 12.83
CA ASN A 187 -4.98 -2.82 12.74
C ASN A 187 -5.57 -4.24 12.81
N TYR A 188 -6.80 -4.44 13.29
CA TYR A 188 -7.43 -5.76 13.26
C TYR A 188 -8.18 -6.07 11.96
N ASP A 189 -8.19 -5.17 10.98
CA ASP A 189 -8.73 -5.41 9.64
C ASP A 189 -7.72 -6.03 8.66
N HIS A 190 -6.57 -6.48 9.17
CA HIS A 190 -5.57 -7.24 8.44
C HIS A 190 -5.95 -8.72 8.29
N TYR A 191 -5.37 -9.38 7.28
CA TYR A 191 -5.53 -10.82 7.06
C TYR A 191 -5.03 -11.63 8.26
N GLY A 192 -5.79 -12.66 8.66
CA GLY A 192 -5.40 -13.60 9.71
C GLY A 192 -5.46 -13.07 11.15
N THR A 193 -5.89 -11.83 11.38
CA THR A 193 -6.22 -11.34 12.74
C THR A 193 -7.41 -12.11 13.30
N ALA A 194 -7.60 -12.11 14.62
CA ALA A 194 -8.75 -12.74 15.26
C ALA A 194 -10.09 -12.15 14.78
N GLN A 195 -10.16 -10.82 14.62
CA GLN A 195 -11.34 -10.09 14.15
C GLN A 195 -11.64 -10.40 12.68
N CYS A 196 -10.63 -10.37 11.80
CA CYS A 196 -10.80 -10.77 10.41
C CYS A 196 -11.29 -12.22 10.30
N THR A 197 -10.66 -13.13 11.05
CA THR A 197 -11.02 -14.55 11.13
C THR A 197 -12.47 -14.72 11.57
N ALA A 198 -12.91 -14.02 12.62
CA ALA A 198 -14.29 -14.06 13.11
C ALA A 198 -15.32 -13.55 12.10
N ARG A 199 -15.01 -12.48 11.33
CA ARG A 199 -15.92 -11.94 10.31
C ARG A 199 -15.99 -12.78 9.04
N THR A 200 -14.91 -13.45 8.67
CA THR A 200 -14.78 -14.16 7.38
C THR A 200 -14.90 -15.68 7.48
N GLY A 201 -14.82 -16.25 8.69
CA GLY A 201 -14.84 -17.69 8.90
C GLY A 201 -13.57 -18.41 8.44
N MET A 202 -12.42 -17.72 8.39
CA MET A 202 -11.13 -18.35 8.04
C MET A 202 -10.82 -19.54 8.95
N SER A 203 -10.32 -20.62 8.36
CA SER A 203 -9.74 -21.73 9.13
C SER A 203 -8.32 -21.38 9.60
N GLN A 204 -7.82 -22.10 10.61
CA GLN A 204 -6.42 -21.96 11.05
C GLN A 204 -5.41 -22.21 9.90
N ALA A 205 -5.77 -23.07 8.93
CA ALA A 205 -4.93 -23.32 7.75
C ALA A 205 -4.91 -22.12 6.80
N ASP A 206 -5.97 -21.31 6.75
CA ASP A 206 -6.01 -20.07 5.97
C ASP A 206 -5.18 -18.98 6.65
N VAL A 207 -5.33 -18.79 7.97
CA VAL A 207 -4.56 -17.82 8.76
C VAL A 207 -3.05 -18.00 8.58
N LEU A 208 -2.57 -19.25 8.48
CA LEU A 208 -1.16 -19.58 8.27
C LEU A 208 -0.72 -19.58 6.79
N ASN A 209 -1.64 -19.34 5.84
CA ASN A 209 -1.35 -19.38 4.41
C ASN A 209 -0.80 -18.04 3.90
N LEU A 210 0.53 -17.92 3.89
CA LEU A 210 1.24 -16.73 3.42
C LEU A 210 0.83 -16.32 1.99
N THR A 211 0.66 -17.29 1.08
CA THR A 211 0.23 -17.00 -0.30
C THR A 211 -1.16 -16.37 -0.34
N ARG A 212 -2.11 -16.81 0.48
CA ARG A 212 -3.45 -16.18 0.57
C ARG A 212 -3.40 -14.80 1.19
N SER A 213 -2.56 -14.60 2.21
CA SER A 213 -2.31 -13.27 2.80
C SER A 213 -1.74 -12.30 1.77
N GLN A 214 -0.70 -12.70 1.04
CA GLN A 214 -0.11 -11.89 -0.05
C GLN A 214 -1.12 -11.66 -1.18
N GLN A 215 -1.88 -12.68 -1.57
CA GLN A 215 -2.96 -12.51 -2.54
C GLN A 215 -4.00 -11.49 -2.07
N SER A 216 -4.35 -11.44 -0.77
CA SER A 216 -5.25 -10.44 -0.20
C SER A 216 -4.58 -9.10 0.14
N CYS A 217 -3.36 -8.87 -0.37
CA CYS A 217 -2.51 -7.74 -0.01
C CYS A 217 -2.36 -7.50 1.50
N GLY A 218 -2.44 -8.54 2.33
CA GLY A 218 -2.41 -8.44 3.79
C GLY A 218 -3.69 -7.88 4.44
N MET A 219 -4.74 -7.57 3.66
CA MET A 219 -6.01 -7.03 4.17
C MET A 219 -7.09 -8.10 4.30
N CYS A 220 -8.05 -7.89 5.20
CA CYS A 220 -9.15 -8.83 5.40
C CYS A 220 -10.05 -8.90 4.15
N PRO A 221 -10.38 -10.11 3.62
CA PRO A 221 -11.14 -10.26 2.38
C PRO A 221 -12.53 -9.63 2.37
N ASP A 222 -13.16 -9.42 3.53
CA ASP A 222 -14.49 -8.78 3.62
C ASP A 222 -14.46 -7.30 3.22
N LEU A 223 -13.32 -6.61 3.37
CA LEU A 223 -13.21 -5.20 3.03
C LEU A 223 -13.38 -4.96 1.53
N TYR A 224 -12.86 -5.83 0.68
CA TYR A 224 -12.98 -5.70 -0.77
C TYR A 224 -14.44 -5.72 -1.25
N GLN A 225 -15.34 -6.37 -0.50
CA GLN A 225 -16.77 -6.36 -0.81
C GLN A 225 -17.44 -5.01 -0.53
N LYS A 226 -16.80 -4.14 0.29
CA LYS A 226 -17.26 -2.80 0.69
C LYS A 226 -16.77 -1.70 -0.27
N PHE A 227 -15.74 -1.98 -1.08
CA PHE A 227 -15.25 -1.08 -2.12
C PHE A 227 -16.14 -1.19 -3.36
N ARG A 228 -17.10 -0.27 -3.52
CA ARG A 228 -18.04 -0.22 -4.65
C ARG A 228 -18.42 1.22 -4.98
N HIS A 229 -18.68 1.50 -6.25
CA HIS A 229 -19.30 2.76 -6.66
C HIS A 229 -20.74 2.90 -6.15
N ARG A 230 -21.18 4.16 -5.98
CA ARG A 230 -22.58 4.54 -5.74
C ARG A 230 -23.04 5.56 -6.78
#